data_AF-A0A833GUE6-F1
#
_entry.id   AF-A0A833GUE6-F1
#
_cell.length_a   1.000
_cell.length_b   1.000
_cell.length_c   1.000
_cell.angle_alpha   90.00
_cell.angle_beta   90.00
_cell.angle_gamma   90.00
#
_symmetry.space_group_name_H-M   'P 1'
#
loop_
_entity.id
_entity.type
_entity.pdbx_description
1 polymer ?
#
loop_
_entity_poly.entity_id
_entity_poly.type
_entity_poly.pdbx_seq_one_letter_code
_entity_poly.pdbx_strand_id
1 'polypeptide(L)'
;MKRSSLLLLCLLGAPLAMAHGGHAGNIPDDMPDAQKIRFCERVRDHALQALYNRDRGSPMKLFEEDGSHGPRIVNHIIRRIYDEPQISSPKKAEAFGRATCNEMMGTRYTAE
;
A
#
# COMPACT_ATOMS: atom_id res chain seq x y z
N MET A 1 14.09 -29.10 -48.65
CA MET A 1 14.39 -28.50 -47.34
C MET A 1 13.83 -27.07 -47.28
N LYS A 2 12.56 -26.87 -46.94
CA LYS A 2 11.98 -25.51 -46.76
C LYS A 2 10.60 -25.53 -46.10
N ARG A 3 10.45 -26.19 -44.93
CA ARG A 3 9.13 -26.28 -44.26
C ARG A 3 9.16 -26.20 -42.72
N SER A 4 10.27 -25.79 -42.10
CA SER A 4 10.43 -25.93 -40.64
C SER A 4 10.44 -24.62 -39.83
N SER A 5 10.17 -23.46 -40.43
CA SER A 5 10.44 -22.17 -39.75
C SER A 5 9.22 -21.35 -39.32
N LEU A 6 8.00 -21.88 -39.37
CA LEU A 6 6.78 -21.09 -39.08
C LEU A 6 6.02 -21.50 -37.81
N LEU A 7 6.52 -22.44 -37.00
CA LEU A 7 5.78 -22.96 -35.83
C LEU A 7 6.24 -22.42 -34.46
N LEU A 8 7.26 -21.54 -34.39
CA LEU A 8 7.83 -21.10 -33.11
C LEU A 8 7.39 -19.71 -32.62
N LEU A 9 6.49 -19.01 -33.32
CA LEU A 9 6.10 -17.63 -32.96
C LEU A 9 4.72 -17.50 -32.29
N CYS A 10 4.16 -18.58 -31.73
CA CYS A 10 2.82 -18.56 -31.11
C CYS A 10 2.80 -18.86 -29.60
N LEU A 11 3.94 -18.88 -28.90
CA LEU A 11 4.01 -19.33 -27.49
C LEU A 11 4.40 -18.26 -26.45
N LEU A 12 4.14 -16.98 -26.71
CA LEU A 12 4.46 -15.88 -25.77
C LEU A 12 3.25 -15.06 -25.31
N GLY A 13 2.04 -15.61 -25.44
CA GLY A 13 0.83 -15.06 -24.81
C GLY A 13 0.63 -15.57 -23.39
N ALA A 14 1.57 -15.29 -22.47
CA ALA A 14 1.31 -15.50 -21.05
C ALA A 14 0.43 -14.34 -20.54
N PRO A 15 -0.74 -14.61 -19.92
CA PRO A 15 -1.53 -13.55 -19.32
C PRO A 15 -0.78 -12.99 -18.10
N LEU A 16 -0.33 -11.73 -18.22
CA LEU A 16 0.19 -10.88 -17.14
C LEU A 16 -0.89 -10.49 -16.11
N ALA A 17 -1.87 -11.35 -15.87
CA ALA A 17 -3.11 -11.00 -15.20
C ALA A 17 -3.30 -11.72 -13.86
N MET A 18 -2.26 -11.79 -13.01
CA MET A 18 -2.41 -12.12 -11.59
C MET A 18 -1.40 -11.36 -10.72
N ALA A 19 -1.25 -10.06 -10.97
CA ALA A 19 -0.72 -9.12 -9.97
C ALA A 19 -1.88 -8.36 -9.32
N HIS A 20 -2.95 -9.07 -8.92
CA HIS A 20 -3.94 -8.49 -8.03
C HIS A 20 -3.31 -8.44 -6.64
N GLY A 21 -2.97 -7.22 -6.21
CA GLY A 21 -2.43 -6.91 -4.90
C GLY A 21 -3.17 -7.64 -3.80
N GLY A 22 -2.39 -8.13 -2.83
CA GLY A 22 -2.81 -9.01 -1.75
C GLY A 22 -4.19 -8.64 -1.22
N HIS A 23 -5.18 -9.46 -1.59
CA HIS A 23 -6.45 -9.51 -0.86
C HIS A 23 -6.09 -9.67 0.60
N ALA A 24 -6.56 -8.77 1.46
CA ALA A 24 -6.44 -8.93 2.90
C ALA A 24 -6.92 -10.35 3.22
N GLY A 25 -6.00 -11.22 3.66
CA GLY A 25 -6.35 -12.58 4.02
C GLY A 25 -7.50 -12.53 5.02
N ASN A 26 -8.38 -13.53 5.01
CA ASN A 26 -9.42 -13.63 6.02
C ASN A 26 -8.74 -13.62 7.40
N ILE A 27 -8.78 -12.48 8.08
CA ILE A 27 -8.32 -12.32 9.46
C ILE A 27 -9.51 -12.75 10.31
N PRO A 28 -9.52 -13.95 10.92
CA PRO A 28 -10.59 -14.37 11.80
C PRO A 28 -10.77 -13.40 12.96
N ASP A 29 -12.03 -13.23 13.36
CA ASP A 29 -12.43 -12.22 14.35
C ASP A 29 -12.03 -12.57 15.79
N ASP A 30 -11.60 -13.81 16.03
CA ASP A 30 -11.12 -14.30 17.32
C ASP A 30 -9.66 -13.89 17.62
N MET A 31 -8.95 -13.30 16.65
CA MET A 31 -7.61 -12.77 16.89
C MET A 31 -7.67 -11.47 17.70
N PRO A 32 -6.90 -11.35 18.82
CA PRO A 32 -6.90 -10.15 19.67
C PRO A 32 -6.64 -8.84 18.94
N ASP A 33 -5.84 -8.87 17.87
CA ASP A 33 -5.45 -7.70 17.09
C ASP A 33 -6.15 -7.59 15.72
N ALA A 34 -7.19 -8.40 15.46
CA ALA A 34 -7.84 -8.47 14.15
C ALA A 34 -8.26 -7.09 13.60
N GLN A 35 -8.82 -6.23 14.46
CA GLN A 35 -9.22 -4.88 14.09
C GLN A 35 -8.03 -3.98 13.74
N LYS A 36 -6.95 -4.04 14.54
CA LYS A 36 -5.72 -3.29 14.29
C LYS A 36 -5.08 -3.70 12.97
N ILE A 37 -4.99 -5.01 12.71
CA ILE A 37 -4.42 -5.54 11.46
C ILE A 37 -5.25 -5.05 10.28
N ARG A 38 -6.58 -5.21 10.30
CA ARG A 38 -7.46 -4.73 9.23
C ARG A 38 -7.36 -3.22 9.01
N PHE A 39 -7.24 -2.44 10.08
CA PHE A 39 -7.03 -1.00 9.98
C PHE A 39 -5.69 -0.69 9.29
N CYS A 40 -4.59 -1.31 9.71
CA CYS A 40 -3.29 -1.06 9.11
C CYS A 40 -3.15 -1.58 7.67
N GLU A 41 -3.90 -2.60 7.26
CA GLU A 41 -4.01 -2.98 5.85
C GLU A 41 -4.72 -1.90 5.02
N ARG A 42 -5.77 -1.23 5.54
CA ARG A 42 -6.37 -0.08 4.85
C ARG A 42 -5.41 1.12 4.77
N VAL A 43 -4.67 1.39 5.85
CA VAL A 43 -3.66 2.46 5.88
C VAL A 43 -2.55 2.20 4.85
N ARG A 44 -2.12 0.95 4.69
CA ARG A 44 -1.17 0.53 3.65
C ARG A 44 -1.67 0.91 2.24
N ASP A 45 -2.95 0.70 1.95
CA ASP A 45 -3.51 1.02 0.64
C ASP A 45 -3.46 2.54 0.37
N HIS A 46 -3.62 3.38 1.40
CA HIS A 46 -3.39 4.81 1.28
C HIS A 46 -1.92 5.17 0.98
N ALA A 47 -0.96 4.43 1.53
CA ALA A 47 0.46 4.63 1.22
C ALA A 47 0.76 4.33 -0.26
N LEU A 48 0.18 3.25 -0.80
CA LEU A 48 0.26 2.91 -2.22
C LEU A 48 -0.36 3.99 -3.11
N GLN A 49 -1.54 4.48 -2.74
CA GLN A 49 -2.21 5.55 -3.48
C GLN A 49 -1.39 6.85 -3.45
N ALA A 50 -0.79 7.20 -2.31
CA ALA A 50 0.07 8.37 -2.18
C ALA A 50 1.29 8.29 -3.09
N LEU A 51 1.93 7.11 -3.16
CA LEU A 51 3.06 6.87 -4.05
C LEU A 51 2.64 7.06 -5.52
N TYR A 52 1.54 6.43 -5.91
CA TYR A 52 1.00 6.55 -7.25
C TYR A 52 0.69 8.00 -7.64
N ASN A 53 0.11 8.77 -6.70
CA ASN A 53 -0.20 10.18 -6.93
C ASN A 53 1.07 11.02 -7.08
N ARG A 54 2.05 10.85 -6.18
CA ARG A 54 3.34 11.55 -6.22
C ARG A 54 4.08 11.30 -7.53
N ASP A 55 4.19 10.03 -7.95
CA ASP A 55 4.94 9.64 -9.15
C ASP A 55 4.30 10.20 -10.43
N ARG A 56 3.02 10.58 -10.39
CA ARG A 56 2.30 11.28 -11.47
C ARG A 56 2.33 12.80 -11.36
N GLY A 57 3.02 13.35 -10.37
CA GLY A 57 3.04 14.80 -10.11
C GLY A 57 1.73 15.35 -9.57
N SER A 58 0.82 14.49 -9.08
CA SER A 58 -0.43 14.94 -8.49
C SER A 58 -0.17 15.64 -7.15
N PRO A 59 -0.92 16.71 -6.82
CA PRO A 59 -0.79 17.37 -5.54
C PRO A 59 -1.11 16.43 -4.39
N MET A 60 -0.47 16.65 -3.25
CA MET A 60 -0.74 15.92 -2.03
C MET A 60 -2.19 16.14 -1.59
N LYS A 61 -2.91 15.06 -1.31
CA LYS A 61 -4.28 15.09 -0.76
C LYS A 61 -4.27 14.56 0.66
N LEU A 62 -4.63 15.40 1.61
CA LEU A 62 -4.75 15.06 3.03
C LEU A 62 -6.23 14.95 3.43
N PHE A 63 -6.47 14.20 4.49
CA PHE A 63 -7.78 14.06 5.13
C PHE A 63 -7.92 15.11 6.23
N GLU A 64 -9.16 15.54 6.50
CA GLU A 64 -9.45 16.38 7.66
C GLU A 64 -9.15 15.60 8.94
N GLU A 65 -8.42 16.20 9.87
CA GLU A 65 -8.08 15.56 11.14
C GLU A 65 -9.22 15.79 12.15
N ASP A 66 -9.86 14.70 12.55
CA ASP A 66 -11.03 14.67 13.45
C ASP A 66 -10.67 14.28 14.90
N GLY A 67 -9.38 14.29 15.24
CA GLY A 67 -8.85 13.81 16.51
C GLY A 67 -8.70 12.29 16.62
N SER A 68 -9.19 11.52 15.64
CA SER A 68 -9.02 10.07 15.61
C SER A 68 -7.66 9.65 15.06
N HIS A 69 -7.28 8.39 15.31
CA HIS A 69 -6.03 7.83 14.77
C HIS A 69 -6.05 7.72 13.23
N GLY A 70 -7.23 7.58 12.61
CA GLY A 70 -7.38 7.32 11.17
C GLY A 70 -6.73 8.39 10.29
N PRO A 71 -7.34 9.58 10.17
CA PRO A 71 -6.80 10.68 9.38
C PRO A 71 -5.39 11.08 9.81
N ARG A 72 -5.09 11.08 11.12
CA ARG A 72 -3.76 11.43 11.65
C ARG A 72 -2.65 10.52 11.10
N ILE A 73 -2.83 9.20 11.20
CA ILE A 73 -1.83 8.23 10.73
C ILE A 73 -1.71 8.29 9.21
N VAL A 74 -2.83 8.34 8.50
CA VAL A 74 -2.84 8.38 7.03
C VAL A 74 -2.15 9.65 6.53
N ASN A 75 -2.45 10.83 7.11
CA ASN A 75 -1.81 12.08 6.74
C ASN A 75 -0.31 12.06 7.01
N HIS A 76 0.14 11.50 8.14
CA HIS A 76 1.55 11.34 8.43
C HIS A 76 2.26 10.51 7.35
N ILE A 77 1.69 9.37 6.98
CA ILE A 77 2.22 8.51 5.91
C ILE A 77 2.24 9.24 4.57
N ILE A 78 1.17 9.92 4.19
CA ILE A 78 1.09 10.65 2.91
C ILE A 78 2.18 11.71 2.81
N ARG A 79 2.36 12.53 3.85
CA ARG A 79 3.43 13.55 3.89
C ARG A 79 4.79 12.91 3.67
N ARG A 80 5.09 11.85 4.43
CA ARG A 80 6.35 11.11 4.31
C ARG A 80 6.56 10.52 2.92
N ILE A 81 5.55 9.93 2.29
CA ILE A 81 5.68 9.42 0.91
C ILE A 81 6.10 10.51 -0.07
N TYR A 82 5.54 11.72 0.04
CA TYR A 82 5.87 12.83 -0.84
C TYR A 82 7.25 13.43 -0.54
N ASP A 83 7.60 13.55 0.74
CA ASP A 83 8.84 14.18 1.18
C ASP A 83 10.07 13.25 1.02
N GLU A 84 9.84 11.93 0.96
CA GLU A 84 10.90 10.92 1.01
C GLU A 84 11.07 10.15 -0.31
N PRO A 85 11.97 10.60 -1.21
CA PRO A 85 12.19 9.95 -2.50
C PRO A 85 12.74 8.52 -2.36
N GLN A 86 13.32 8.14 -1.21
CA GLN A 86 13.74 6.78 -0.93
C GLN A 86 12.59 5.75 -0.96
N ILE A 87 11.35 6.20 -0.73
CA ILE A 87 10.15 5.38 -0.84
C ILE A 87 9.75 5.35 -2.32
N SER A 88 10.50 4.55 -3.07
CA SER A 88 10.57 4.62 -4.53
C SER A 88 9.86 3.47 -5.25
N SER A 89 9.12 2.63 -4.53
CA SER A 89 8.44 1.48 -5.13
C SER A 89 7.20 1.06 -4.33
N PRO A 90 6.22 0.39 -4.98
CA PRO A 90 5.02 -0.09 -4.31
C PRO A 90 5.31 -0.94 -3.07
N LYS A 91 6.27 -1.87 -3.19
CA LYS A 91 6.70 -2.73 -2.07
C LYS A 91 7.26 -1.93 -0.89
N LYS A 92 8.03 -0.86 -1.16
CA LYS A 92 8.55 0.02 -0.11
C LYS A 92 7.43 0.83 0.54
N ALA A 93 6.48 1.34 -0.25
CA ALA A 93 5.32 2.08 0.26
C ALA A 93 4.40 1.20 1.12
N GLU A 94 4.15 -0.05 0.71
CA GLU A 94 3.40 -1.01 1.55
C GLU A 94 4.10 -1.27 2.88
N ALA A 95 5.39 -1.61 2.82
CA ALA A 95 6.17 -1.92 4.02
C ALA A 95 6.22 -0.72 4.97
N PHE A 96 6.45 0.48 4.42
CA PHE A 96 6.43 1.73 5.15
C PHE A 96 5.06 1.99 5.81
N GLY A 97 3.98 1.98 5.03
CA GLY A 97 2.64 2.26 5.54
C GLY A 97 2.21 1.31 6.66
N ARG A 98 2.48 0.00 6.52
CA ARG A 98 2.17 -0.99 7.57
C ARG A 98 3.02 -0.78 8.81
N ALA A 99 4.33 -0.57 8.67
CA ALA A 99 5.23 -0.39 9.81
C ALA A 99 4.86 0.86 10.60
N THR A 100 4.69 1.99 9.93
CA THR A 100 4.31 3.26 10.54
C THR A 100 2.93 3.19 11.20
N CYS A 101 1.94 2.55 10.57
CA CYS A 101 0.65 2.34 11.21
C CYS A 101 0.77 1.55 12.52
N ASN A 102 1.50 0.43 12.50
CA ASN A 102 1.66 -0.42 13.68
C ASN A 102 2.37 0.31 14.84
N GLU A 103 3.37 1.13 14.52
CA GLU A 103 4.09 1.99 15.47
C GLU A 103 3.18 3.07 16.06
N MET A 104 2.46 3.81 15.22
CA MET A 104 1.57 4.89 15.66
C MET A 104 0.31 4.41 16.39
N MET A 105 -0.08 3.15 16.20
CA MET A 105 -1.14 2.48 16.95
C MET A 105 -0.66 1.89 18.29
N GLY A 106 0.65 1.64 18.44
CA GLY A 106 1.27 1.15 19.69
C GLY A 106 1.71 2.27 20.64
N THR A 107 1.89 3.48 20.11
CA THR A 107 2.20 4.68 20.88
C THR A 107 0.91 5.29 21.43
N ARG A 108 0.68 5.14 22.74
CA ARG A 108 -0.34 5.91 23.46
C ARG A 108 0.07 7.37 23.39
N TYR A 109 -0.54 8.11 22.47
CA TYR A 109 -0.44 9.57 22.47
C TYR A 109 -1.27 10.06 23.66
N THR A 110 -0.60 10.45 24.75
CA THR A 110 -1.19 11.29 25.79
C THR A 110 -1.47 12.65 25.17
N ALA A 111 -2.69 12.82 24.64
CA ALA A 111 -3.28 14.15 24.57
C ALA A 111 -3.83 14.43 25.97
N GLU A 112 -3.41 15.56 26.54
CA GLU A 112 -3.81 16.08 27.85
C GLU A 112 -5.33 16.16 28.04
#